data_AF-A0A6V7JZI3-F1
#
_entry.id   AF-A0A6V7JZI3-F1
#
_cell.length_a   1.000
_cell.length_b   1.000
_cell.length_c   1.000
_cell.angle_alpha   90.00
_cell.angle_beta   90.00
_cell.angle_gamma   90.00
#
_symmetry.space_group_name_H-M   'P 1'
#
loop_
_entity.id
_entity.type
_entity.pdbx_description
1 polymer ?
#
loop_
_entity_poly.entity_id
_entity_poly.type
_entity_poly.pdbx_seq_one_letter_code
_entity_poly.pdbx_strand_id
1 'polypeptide(L)'
;DVMIITSLDTVTSMIAGCTIFGILGNLAKEMGTDDIGSVVRAGTGLAFISYPDAIAKFSWVPQLFSVLFFVMMFVLGVGSAVGMAGSVISGITGQFPGIKHWQIVYPTCFVGYLIGLVYITP
;
A
#
# COMPACT_ATOMS: atom_id res chain seq x y z
N ASP A 1 -18.00 13.11 10.52
CA ASP A 1 -16.65 12.55 10.50
C ASP A 1 -16.57 11.27 9.66
N VAL A 2 -17.18 10.16 10.10
CA VAL A 2 -17.19 8.89 9.36
C VAL A 2 -17.65 9.04 7.89
N MET A 3 -18.74 9.77 7.64
CA MET A 3 -19.21 10.03 6.27
C MET A 3 -18.17 10.75 5.41
N ILE A 4 -17.42 11.70 5.98
CA ILE A 4 -16.39 12.46 5.26
C ILE A 4 -15.21 11.54 4.93
N ILE A 5 -14.73 10.77 5.92
CA ILE A 5 -13.61 9.84 5.76
C ILE A 5 -13.94 8.76 4.72
N THR A 6 -15.09 8.12 4.82
CA THR A 6 -15.52 7.08 3.86
C THR A 6 -15.73 7.64 2.46
N SER A 7 -16.28 8.84 2.34
CA SER A 7 -16.46 9.49 1.03
C SER A 7 -15.10 9.81 0.38
N LEU A 8 -14.17 10.38 1.15
CA LEU A 8 -12.83 10.72 0.67
C LEU A 8 -12.04 9.47 0.26
N ASP A 9 -12.12 8.40 1.05
CA ASP A 9 -11.49 7.12 0.73
C ASP A 9 -12.04 6.51 -0.56
N THR A 10 -13.36 6.55 -0.74
CA THR A 10 -14.02 6.07 -1.96
C THR A 10 -13.59 6.88 -3.19
N VAL A 11 -13.59 8.21 -3.08
CA VAL A 11 -13.16 9.10 -4.18
C VAL A 11 -11.69 8.88 -4.51
N THR A 12 -10.83 8.78 -3.49
CA THR A 12 -9.39 8.52 -3.68
C THR A 12 -9.17 7.16 -4.34
N SER A 13 -9.90 6.12 -3.93
CA SER A 13 -9.84 4.79 -4.54
C SER A 13 -10.33 4.80 -5.99
N MET A 14 -11.37 5.56 -6.30
CA MET A 14 -11.88 5.70 -7.67
C MET A 14 -10.88 6.43 -8.58
N ILE A 15 -10.31 7.55 -8.11
CA ILE A 15 -9.27 8.28 -8.84
C ILE A 15 -8.04 7.39 -9.05
N ALA A 16 -7.58 6.70 -7.99
CA ALA A 16 -6.47 5.77 -8.07
C ALA A 16 -6.75 4.73 -9.16
N GLY A 17 -7.92 4.07 -9.13
CA GLY A 17 -8.35 3.10 -10.14
C GLY A 17 -8.31 3.65 -11.56
N CYS A 18 -8.85 4.84 -11.80
CA CYS A 18 -8.77 5.49 -13.12
C CYS A 18 -7.32 5.76 -13.55
N THR A 19 -6.46 6.21 -12.63
CA THR A 19 -5.03 6.41 -12.92
C THR A 19 -4.31 5.08 -13.21
N ILE A 20 -4.60 4.00 -12.46
CA ILE A 20 -4.07 2.65 -12.69
C ILE A 20 -4.38 2.21 -14.12
N PHE A 21 -5.67 2.20 -14.47
CA PHE A 21 -6.11 1.75 -15.79
C PHE A 21 -5.63 2.67 -16.91
N GLY A 22 -5.50 3.98 -16.67
CA GLY A 22 -4.93 4.91 -17.63
C GLY A 22 -3.46 4.63 -17.96
N ILE A 23 -2.63 4.39 -16.93
CA ILE A 23 -1.21 4.05 -17.10
C ILE A 23 -1.07 2.70 -17.80
N LEU A 24 -1.81 1.69 -17.36
CA LEU A 24 -1.77 0.35 -17.96
C LEU A 24 -2.29 0.34 -19.41
N GLY A 25 -3.34 1.11 -19.71
CA GLY A 25 -3.87 1.24 -21.08
C GLY A 25 -2.88 1.93 -22.02
N ASN A 26 -2.17 2.97 -21.55
CA ASN A 26 -1.10 3.60 -22.33
C ASN A 26 0.04 2.61 -22.59
N LEU A 27 0.40 1.82 -21.59
CA LEU A 27 1.43 0.79 -21.71
C LEU A 27 1.04 -0.30 -22.71
N ALA A 28 -0.20 -0.81 -22.66
CA ALA A 28 -0.70 -1.82 -23.58
C ALA A 28 -0.58 -1.35 -25.04
N LYS A 29 -0.93 -0.07 -25.28
CA LYS A 29 -0.78 0.60 -26.58
C LYS A 29 0.68 0.70 -27.03
N GLU A 30 1.61 1.06 -26.16
CA GLU A 30 3.05 1.13 -26.48
C GLU A 30 3.67 -0.27 -26.72
N MET A 31 3.17 -1.30 -26.06
CA MET A 31 3.64 -2.68 -26.22
C MET A 31 3.05 -3.40 -27.44
N GLY A 32 2.08 -2.79 -28.13
CA GLY A 32 1.36 -3.44 -29.24
C GLY A 32 0.57 -4.67 -28.78
N THR A 33 0.18 -4.74 -27.50
CA THR A 33 -0.68 -5.80 -26.97
C THR A 33 -2.08 -5.24 -26.79
N ASP A 34 -3.05 -5.82 -27.49
CA ASP A 34 -4.47 -5.44 -27.37
C ASP A 34 -5.11 -6.01 -26.09
N ASP A 35 -4.43 -6.93 -25.39
CA ASP A 35 -4.95 -7.59 -24.19
C ASP A 35 -4.31 -7.06 -22.91
N ILE A 36 -5.04 -6.18 -22.23
CA ILE A 36 -4.70 -5.64 -20.91
C ILE A 36 -4.64 -6.78 -19.87
N GLY A 37 -5.34 -7.89 -20.08
CA GLY A 37 -5.32 -9.07 -19.20
C GLY A 37 -3.95 -9.76 -19.14
N SER A 38 -3.18 -9.71 -20.24
CA SER A 38 -1.84 -10.30 -20.29
C SER A 38 -0.78 -9.54 -19.48
N VAL A 39 -1.03 -8.26 -19.20
CA VAL A 39 -0.10 -7.37 -18.50
C VAL A 39 -0.49 -7.13 -17.03
N VAL A 40 -1.71 -7.49 -16.64
CA VAL A 40 -2.25 -7.35 -15.29
C VAL A 40 -2.00 -8.64 -14.50
N ARG A 41 -0.94 -8.67 -13.70
CA ARG A 41 -0.82 -9.69 -12.64
C ARG A 41 -1.61 -9.21 -11.43
N ALA A 42 -2.68 -9.87 -11.03
CA ALA A 42 -3.49 -9.42 -9.89
C ALA A 42 -2.70 -9.39 -8.56
N GLY A 43 -3.14 -8.55 -7.62
CA GLY A 43 -2.58 -8.48 -6.27
C GLY A 43 -1.21 -7.78 -6.21
N THR A 44 -0.30 -8.33 -5.42
CA THR A 44 1.06 -7.77 -5.22
C THR A 44 1.88 -7.79 -6.51
N GLY A 45 1.62 -8.74 -7.40
CA GLY A 45 2.26 -8.81 -8.72
C GLY A 45 1.96 -7.59 -9.60
N LEU A 46 0.83 -6.91 -9.39
CA LEU A 46 0.49 -5.71 -10.14
C LEU A 46 1.46 -4.60 -9.79
N ALA A 47 1.55 -4.29 -8.49
CA ALA A 47 2.30 -3.17 -7.97
C ALA A 47 3.83 -3.36 -8.09
N PHE A 48 4.34 -4.59 -8.02
CA PHE A 48 5.78 -4.84 -8.00
C PHE A 48 6.36 -5.41 -9.31
N ILE A 49 5.53 -5.77 -10.28
CA ILE A 49 5.99 -6.27 -11.59
C ILE A 49 5.41 -5.41 -12.71
N SER A 50 4.09 -5.41 -12.87
CA SER A 50 3.43 -4.70 -13.97
C SER A 50 3.64 -3.18 -13.92
N TYR A 51 3.65 -2.58 -12.73
CA TYR A 51 3.82 -1.14 -12.54
C TYR A 51 5.23 -0.62 -12.83
N PRO A 52 6.30 -1.22 -12.27
CA PRO A 52 7.67 -0.88 -12.66
C PRO A 52 7.91 -1.07 -14.15
N ASP A 53 7.39 -2.15 -14.75
CA ASP A 53 7.47 -2.38 -16.20
C ASP A 53 6.75 -1.28 -16.99
N ALA A 54 5.64 -0.76 -16.47
CA ALA A 54 4.94 0.37 -17.08
C ALA A 54 5.77 1.65 -17.05
N ILE A 55 6.29 1.98 -15.87
CA ILE A 55 7.06 3.20 -15.65
C ILE A 55 8.37 3.18 -16.43
N ALA A 56 9.01 2.02 -16.58
CA ALA A 56 10.25 1.87 -17.35
C ALA A 56 10.09 2.22 -18.84
N LYS A 57 8.86 2.14 -19.39
CA LYS A 57 8.57 2.51 -20.78
C LYS A 57 8.21 3.98 -20.97
N PHE A 58 8.06 4.74 -19.89
CA PHE A 58 7.82 6.18 -20.01
C PHE A 58 9.01 6.89 -20.66
N SER A 59 8.70 7.55 -21.77
CA SER A 59 9.65 8.38 -22.53
C SER A 59 10.16 9.61 -21.74
N TRP A 60 9.45 10.03 -20.70
CA TRP A 60 9.76 11.23 -19.92
C TRP A 60 10.03 10.91 -18.45
N VAL A 61 11.29 11.04 -18.03
CA VAL A 61 11.81 10.95 -16.65
C VAL A 61 11.27 9.74 -15.84
N PRO A 62 11.47 8.50 -16.31
CA PRO A 62 10.92 7.30 -15.66
C PRO A 62 11.44 7.09 -14.22
N GLN A 63 12.68 7.52 -13.93
CA GLN A 63 13.25 7.43 -12.58
C GLN A 63 12.45 8.21 -11.54
N LEU A 64 11.95 9.41 -11.88
CA LEU A 64 11.18 10.24 -10.94
C LEU A 64 9.84 9.56 -10.60
N PHE A 65 9.14 9.05 -11.61
CA PHE A 65 7.87 8.35 -11.43
C PHE A 65 8.02 7.05 -10.64
N SER A 66 9.12 6.32 -10.84
CA SER A 66 9.43 5.12 -10.06
C SER A 66 9.59 5.44 -8.58
N VAL A 67 10.39 6.47 -8.24
CA VAL A 67 10.56 6.91 -6.84
C VAL A 67 9.24 7.36 -6.23
N LEU A 68 8.46 8.18 -6.93
CA LEU A 68 7.16 8.65 -6.44
C LEU A 68 6.18 7.49 -6.18
N PHE A 69 6.15 6.50 -7.06
CA PHE A 69 5.30 5.33 -6.91
C PHE A 69 5.69 4.48 -5.68
N PHE A 70 6.98 4.21 -5.49
CA PHE A 70 7.44 3.45 -4.32
C PHE A 70 7.30 4.23 -3.01
N VAL A 71 7.52 5.55 -3.02
CA VAL A 71 7.28 6.41 -1.85
C VAL A 71 5.80 6.43 -1.51
N MET A 72 4.91 6.54 -2.49
CA MET A 72 3.46 6.45 -2.27
C MET A 72 3.09 5.11 -1.63
N MET A 73 3.53 3.99 -2.20
CA MET A 73 3.33 2.64 -1.65
C MET A 73 3.84 2.53 -0.20
N PHE A 74 5.01 3.08 0.08
CA PHE A 74 5.61 3.09 1.41
C PHE A 74 4.76 3.90 2.41
N VAL A 75 4.36 5.12 2.06
CA VAL A 75 3.55 5.99 2.92
C VAL A 75 2.19 5.36 3.21
N LEU A 76 1.54 4.76 2.20
CA LEU A 76 0.28 4.04 2.38
C LEU A 76 0.44 2.84 3.31
N GLY A 77 1.46 2.00 3.08
CA GLY A 77 1.73 0.84 3.90
C GLY A 77 2.04 1.19 5.36
N VAL A 78 2.91 2.18 5.59
CA VAL A 78 3.28 2.64 6.95
C VAL A 78 2.09 3.28 7.65
N GLY A 79 1.35 4.16 6.97
CA GLY A 79 0.18 4.83 7.55
C GLY A 79 -0.87 3.82 8.03
N SER A 80 -1.19 2.83 7.19
CA SER A 80 -2.12 1.76 7.56
C SER A 80 -1.59 0.90 8.70
N ALA A 81 -0.31 0.52 8.68
CA ALA A 81 0.30 -0.28 9.75
C ALA A 81 0.29 0.44 11.11
N VAL A 82 0.62 1.73 11.14
CA VAL A 82 0.56 2.55 12.36
C VAL A 82 -0.88 2.68 12.87
N GLY A 83 -1.85 2.89 11.98
CA GLY A 83 -3.27 2.94 12.34
C GLY A 83 -3.79 1.63 12.95
N MET A 84 -3.44 0.49 12.35
CA MET A 84 -3.80 -0.83 12.88
C MET A 84 -3.12 -1.11 14.22
N ALA A 85 -1.81 -0.89 14.32
CA ALA A 85 -1.06 -1.09 15.57
C ALA A 85 -1.59 -0.20 16.70
N GLY A 86 -1.85 1.08 16.40
CA GLY A 86 -2.45 2.02 17.35
C GLY A 86 -3.84 1.57 17.83
N SER A 87 -4.67 1.02 16.94
CA SER A 87 -5.99 0.50 17.30
C SER A 87 -5.89 -0.70 18.26
N VAL A 88 -4.95 -1.61 18.02
CA VAL A 88 -4.69 -2.77 18.91
C VAL A 88 -4.19 -2.30 20.27
N ILE A 89 -3.21 -1.40 20.30
CA ILE A 89 -2.63 -0.86 21.54
C ILE A 89 -3.70 -0.12 22.36
N SER A 90 -4.53 0.69 21.71
CA SER A 90 -5.62 1.43 22.35
C SER A 90 -6.67 0.48 22.93
N GLY A 91 -7.03 -0.59 22.20
CA GLY A 91 -7.93 -1.64 22.68
C GLY A 91 -7.41 -2.34 23.93
N ILE A 92 -6.12 -2.69 23.98
CA ILE A 92 -5.50 -3.33 25.15
C ILE A 92 -5.41 -2.36 26.34
N THR A 93 -5.06 -1.11 26.08
CA THR A 93 -4.97 -0.07 27.12
C THR A 93 -6.33 0.18 27.79
N GLY A 94 -7.42 0.12 27.01
CA GLY A 94 -8.78 0.25 27.53
C GLY A 94 -9.19 -0.88 28.51
N GLN A 95 -8.65 -2.08 28.36
CA GLN A 95 -8.93 -3.20 29.27
C GLN A 95 -8.07 -3.19 30.53
N PHE A 96 -6.88 -2.57 30.49
CA PHE A 96 -5.92 -2.53 31.60
C PHE A 96 -5.45 -1.09 31.92
N PRO A 97 -6.32 -0.24 32.50
CA PRO A 97 -6.02 1.18 32.73
C PRO A 97 -4.90 1.45 33.75
N GLY A 98 -4.48 0.44 34.53
CA GLY A 98 -3.40 0.57 35.51
C GLY A 98 -1.98 0.38 34.95
N ILE A 99 -1.84 -0.02 33.68
CA ILE A 99 -0.55 -0.32 33.04
C ILE A 99 -0.09 0.91 32.23
N LYS A 100 1.21 1.25 32.32
CA LYS A 100 1.75 2.38 31.55
C LYS A 100 1.76 2.05 30.06
N HIS A 101 1.42 3.04 29.22
CA HIS A 101 1.34 2.87 27.76
C HIS A 101 2.59 2.23 27.15
N TRP A 102 3.80 2.60 27.59
CA TRP A 102 5.05 2.00 27.07
C TRP A 102 5.13 0.49 27.30
N GLN A 103 4.54 -0.02 28.40
CA GLN A 103 4.58 -1.43 28.77
C GLN A 103 3.65 -2.29 27.90
N ILE A 104 2.70 -1.67 27.21
CA ILE A 104 1.79 -2.34 26.25
C ILE A 104 2.37 -2.26 24.84
N VAL A 105 2.96 -1.12 24.48
CA VAL A 105 3.58 -0.90 23.16
C VAL A 105 4.73 -1.87 22.92
N TYR A 106 5.69 -1.96 23.84
CA TYR A 106 6.87 -2.81 23.69
C TYR A 106 6.54 -4.28 23.37
N PRO A 107 5.73 -4.99 24.17
CA PRO A 107 5.41 -6.39 23.87
C PRO A 107 4.57 -6.54 22.61
N THR A 108 3.64 -5.62 22.33
CA THR A 108 2.83 -5.66 21.10
C THR A 108 3.70 -5.51 19.86
N CYS A 109 4.63 -4.56 19.85
CA CYS A 109 5.60 -4.38 18.77
C CYS A 109 6.56 -5.58 18.66
N PHE A 110 7.02 -6.13 19.78
CA PHE A 110 7.92 -7.28 19.80
C PHE A 110 7.26 -8.54 19.22
N VAL A 111 6.02 -8.84 19.61
CA VAL A 111 5.23 -9.95 19.05
C VAL A 111 4.95 -9.71 17.57
N GLY A 112 4.57 -8.48 17.19
CA GLY A 112 4.37 -8.12 15.79
C GLY A 112 5.63 -8.31 14.93
N TYR A 113 6.81 -7.95 15.47
CA TYR A 113 8.09 -8.18 14.82
C TYR A 113 8.41 -9.67 14.64
N LEU A 114 8.18 -10.50 15.67
CA LEU A 114 8.40 -11.95 15.58
C LEU A 114 7.50 -12.61 14.54
N ILE A 115 6.23 -12.24 14.49
CA ILE A 115 5.28 -12.73 13.47
C ILE A 115 5.73 -12.24 12.09
N GLY A 116 6.10 -10.97 11.94
CA GLY A 116 6.62 -10.42 10.69
C GLY A 116 7.87 -11.15 10.18
N LEU A 117 8.74 -11.63 11.08
CA LEU A 117 9.94 -12.38 10.74
C LEU A 117 9.61 -13.70 10.03
N VAL A 118 8.52 -14.38 10.43
CA VAL A 118 8.02 -15.59 9.75
C VAL A 118 7.62 -15.29 8.30
N TYR A 119 6.99 -14.15 8.04
CA TYR A 119 6.56 -13.74 6.70
C TYR A 119 7.71 -13.29 5.77
N ILE A 120 8.86 -12.92 6.33
CA ILE A 120 10.07 -12.52 5.57
C ILE A 120 10.97 -13.73 5.28
N THR A 121 10.73 -14.86 5.94
CA THR A 121 11.50 -16.10 5.72
C THR A 121 11.12 -16.73 4.37
N PRO A 122 12.09 -17.18 3.57
CA PRO A 122 11.86 -17.71 2.21
C PRO A 122 11.07 -19.02 2.16
#